data_AF-A0A6G7WGJ0-F1
#
_entry.id   AF-A0A6G7WGJ0-F1
#
_cell.length_a   1.000
_cell.length_b   1.000
_cell.length_c   1.000
_cell.angle_alpha   90.00
_cell.angle_beta   90.00
_cell.angle_gamma   90.00
#
_symmetry.space_group_name_H-M   'P 1'
#
loop_
_entity.id
_entity.type
_entity.pdbx_description
1 polymer ?
#
loop_
_entity_poly.entity_id
_entity_poly.type
_entity_poly.pdbx_seq_one_letter_code
_entity_poly.pdbx_strand_id
1 'polypeptide(L)'
;MKTFSDIEDHWVEPTISELVKRQIIHFEPSLLFYPEQKITTEQFVSWLVNSCHVRIANQWTYALEKGLAEDYDFVNREKPIERRQAARMVHDTLRIERKEKNEDDWAAAKKLTDLYSCRTCVQHISQVYVKGIIDPVKPTHFDVTGPLTHAEAAVILLRMIDTTKRNPRMKRENTIVNALTPDQATALFEEHKKAQLLDVRSQEEYQESHLPNSVSAPLETMSQLNLEKETPLVLYCQKGFKSQLAAELLIEAGYLHVYTIPGIGTFDYKRL
;
A
#
# COMPACT_ATOMS: atom_id res chain seq x y z
N MET A 1 -29.07 -3.31 -6.02
CA MET A 1 -28.32 -2.82 -4.84
C MET A 1 -28.62 -1.33 -4.72
N LYS A 2 -28.79 -0.77 -3.52
CA LYS A 2 -29.03 0.67 -3.37
C LYS A 2 -27.69 1.39 -3.48
N THR A 3 -27.50 2.21 -4.51
CA THR A 3 -26.24 2.93 -4.77
C THR A 3 -26.57 4.40 -5.07
N PHE A 4 -25.60 5.30 -4.85
CA PHE A 4 -25.73 6.70 -5.25
C PHE A 4 -25.51 6.83 -6.76
N SER A 5 -26.28 7.68 -7.42
CA SER A 5 -26.24 7.81 -8.89
C SER A 5 -24.91 8.36 -9.41
N ASP A 6 -24.19 9.17 -8.62
CA ASP A 6 -22.90 9.76 -9.01
C ASP A 6 -21.71 8.82 -8.87
N ILE A 7 -21.92 7.58 -8.41
CA ILE A 7 -20.85 6.58 -8.28
C ILE A 7 -21.10 5.31 -9.09
N GLU A 8 -22.13 5.22 -9.93
CA GLU A 8 -22.48 3.98 -10.65
C GLU A 8 -21.30 3.38 -11.45
N ASP A 9 -20.45 4.21 -12.05
CA ASP A 9 -19.24 3.81 -12.78
C ASP A 9 -17.93 4.14 -12.05
N HIS A 10 -18.01 4.53 -10.77
CA HIS A 10 -16.85 4.94 -9.99
C HIS A 10 -16.19 3.74 -9.30
N TRP A 11 -14.85 3.70 -9.26
CA TRP A 11 -14.08 2.61 -8.65
C TRP A 11 -14.43 2.32 -7.18
N VAL A 12 -15.00 3.32 -6.48
CA VAL A 12 -15.37 3.22 -5.07
C VAL A 12 -16.75 2.58 -4.84
N GLU A 13 -17.57 2.42 -5.88
CA GLU A 13 -18.94 1.89 -5.78
C GLU A 13 -19.03 0.61 -4.94
N PRO A 14 -18.18 -0.42 -5.16
CA PRO A 14 -18.31 -1.66 -4.42
C PRO A 14 -18.05 -1.47 -2.92
N THR A 15 -17.19 -0.51 -2.59
CA THR A 15 -16.89 -0.14 -1.20
C THR A 15 -18.08 0.55 -0.55
N ILE A 16 -18.67 1.54 -1.23
CA ILE A 16 -19.82 2.28 -0.69
C ILE A 16 -21.02 1.37 -0.50
N SER A 17 -21.30 0.52 -1.48
CA SER A 17 -22.40 -0.44 -1.40
C SER A 17 -22.26 -1.40 -0.22
N GLU A 18 -21.05 -1.86 0.09
CA GLU A 18 -20.80 -2.67 1.28
C GLU A 18 -20.98 -1.89 2.59
N LEU A 19 -20.51 -0.63 2.65
CA LEU A 19 -20.68 0.22 3.83
C LEU A 19 -22.14 0.63 4.06
N VAL A 20 -22.92 0.86 3.01
CA VAL A 20 -24.36 1.10 3.07
C VAL A 20 -25.09 -0.13 3.58
N LYS A 21 -24.75 -1.32 3.06
CA LYS A 21 -25.30 -2.61 3.55
C LYS A 21 -25.03 -2.82 5.04
N ARG A 22 -23.87 -2.38 5.53
CA ARG A 22 -23.48 -2.42 6.95
C ARG A 22 -24.04 -1.27 7.80
N GLN A 23 -24.82 -0.37 7.20
CA GLN A 23 -25.39 0.83 7.86
C GLN A 23 -24.32 1.78 8.43
N ILE A 24 -23.13 1.79 7.84
CA ILE A 24 -22.03 2.70 8.20
C ILE A 24 -22.22 4.04 7.52
N ILE A 25 -22.53 3.99 6.22
CA ILE A 25 -22.90 5.14 5.40
C ILE A 25 -24.41 5.10 5.18
N HIS A 26 -25.07 6.23 5.42
CA HIS A 26 -26.50 6.36 5.16
C HIS A 26 -26.73 6.67 3.68
N PHE A 27 -27.59 5.89 3.03
CA PHE A 27 -28.00 6.11 1.66
C PHE A 27 -29.42 6.66 1.60
N GLU A 28 -29.59 7.73 0.82
CA GLU A 28 -30.87 8.34 0.47
C GLU A 28 -30.90 8.53 -1.05
N PRO A 29 -31.91 7.98 -1.78
CA PRO A 29 -31.96 8.02 -3.24
C PRO A 29 -31.90 9.41 -3.88
N SER A 30 -32.30 10.44 -3.14
CA SER A 30 -32.30 11.83 -3.62
C SER A 30 -30.96 12.55 -3.41
N LEU A 31 -30.00 11.92 -2.73
CA LEU A 31 -28.69 12.50 -2.44
C LEU A 31 -27.60 11.91 -3.33
N LEU A 32 -26.52 12.68 -3.50
CA LEU A 32 -25.28 12.25 -4.14
C LEU A 32 -24.21 11.95 -3.09
N PHE A 33 -23.23 11.12 -3.43
CA PHE A 33 -22.13 10.74 -2.54
C PHE A 33 -20.95 11.72 -2.55
N TYR A 34 -20.64 12.30 -3.71
CA TYR A 34 -19.49 13.17 -3.98
C TYR A 34 -18.14 12.52 -3.63
N PRO A 35 -17.69 11.49 -4.39
CA PRO A 35 -16.52 10.68 -4.03
C PRO A 35 -15.23 11.48 -3.85
N GLU A 36 -15.02 12.52 -4.66
CA GLU A 36 -13.80 13.35 -4.68
C GLU A 36 -13.87 14.54 -3.71
N GLN A 37 -15.03 14.81 -3.11
CA GLN A 37 -15.16 15.89 -2.13
C GLN A 37 -14.39 15.52 -0.86
N LYS A 38 -13.74 16.53 -0.27
CA LYS A 38 -13.03 16.37 1.00
C LYS A 38 -14.02 16.10 2.13
N ILE A 39 -13.81 15.01 2.86
CA ILE A 39 -14.65 14.62 3.98
C ILE A 39 -14.30 15.46 5.20
N THR A 40 -15.30 16.01 5.88
CA THR A 40 -15.08 16.74 7.12
C THR A 40 -14.74 15.77 8.26
N THR A 41 -14.10 16.29 9.30
CA THR A 41 -13.79 15.50 10.50
C THR A 41 -15.08 14.96 11.14
N GLU A 42 -16.18 15.72 11.13
CA GLU A 42 -17.50 15.28 11.59
C GLU A 42 -18.05 14.11 10.81
N GLN A 43 -18.02 14.17 9.48
CA GLN A 43 -18.49 13.07 8.64
C GLN A 43 -17.66 11.80 8.87
N PHE A 44 -16.33 11.94 8.97
CA PHE A 44 -15.44 10.81 9.24
C PHE A 44 -15.73 10.17 10.60
N VAL A 45 -15.87 10.98 11.68
CA VAL A 45 -16.21 10.49 13.01
C VAL A 45 -17.58 9.80 13.01
N SER A 46 -18.56 10.34 12.29
CA SER A 46 -19.88 9.71 12.16
C SER A 46 -19.78 8.31 11.57
N TRP A 47 -19.04 8.15 10.46
CA TRP A 47 -18.85 6.85 9.82
C TRP A 47 -18.00 5.90 10.69
N LEU A 48 -16.96 6.41 11.34
CA LEU A 48 -16.12 5.64 12.27
C LEU A 48 -16.95 5.06 13.42
N VAL A 49 -17.79 5.88 14.08
CA VAL A 49 -18.64 5.44 15.20
C VAL A 49 -19.69 4.44 14.74
N ASN A 50 -20.31 4.66 13.57
CA ASN A 50 -21.26 3.67 13.02
C ASN A 50 -20.59 2.31 12.76
N SER A 51 -19.30 2.31 12.39
CA SER A 51 -18.53 1.07 12.17
C SER A 51 -18.27 0.26 13.45
N CYS A 52 -18.45 0.87 14.62
CA CYS A 52 -18.38 0.20 15.93
C CYS A 52 -19.70 -0.49 16.31
N HIS A 53 -20.72 -0.47 15.43
CA HIS A 53 -22.04 -1.06 15.65
C HIS A 53 -22.81 -0.52 16.87
N VAL A 54 -22.51 0.72 17.28
CA VAL A 54 -23.24 1.37 18.37
C VAL A 54 -24.17 2.44 17.81
N ARG A 55 -25.48 2.25 17.95
CA ARG A 55 -26.47 3.29 17.65
C ARG A 55 -26.55 4.24 18.84
N ILE A 56 -25.84 5.37 18.75
CA ILE A 56 -25.75 6.37 19.82
C ILE A 56 -26.30 7.69 19.31
N ALA A 57 -27.13 8.35 20.13
CA ALA A 57 -27.70 9.65 19.79
C ALA A 57 -26.63 10.75 19.62
N ASN A 58 -25.54 10.68 20.39
CA ASN A 58 -24.42 11.60 20.32
C ASN A 58 -23.10 10.87 20.01
N GLN A 59 -22.76 10.78 18.73
CA GLN A 59 -21.54 10.13 18.24
C GLN A 59 -20.26 10.82 18.74
N TRP A 60 -20.27 12.14 18.91
CA TRP A 60 -19.12 12.90 19.41
C TRP A 60 -18.83 12.61 20.88
N THR A 61 -19.86 12.59 21.73
CA THR A 61 -19.68 12.21 23.14
C THR A 61 -19.07 10.82 23.24
N TYR A 62 -19.58 9.85 22.48
CA TYR A 62 -19.00 8.51 22.46
C TYR A 62 -17.55 8.51 21.99
N ALA A 63 -17.24 9.18 20.87
CA ALA A 63 -15.88 9.24 20.35
C ALA A 63 -14.90 9.87 21.34
N LEU A 64 -15.29 10.93 22.05
CA LEU A 64 -14.48 11.59 23.07
C LEU A 64 -14.31 10.71 24.32
N GLU A 65 -15.39 10.15 24.87
CA GLU A 65 -15.36 9.31 26.07
C GLU A 65 -14.55 8.02 25.86
N LYS A 66 -14.60 7.47 24.66
CA LYS A 66 -13.82 6.29 24.28
C LYS A 66 -12.36 6.62 23.93
N GLY A 67 -12.01 7.89 23.75
CA GLY A 67 -10.70 8.30 23.26
C GLY A 67 -10.45 7.96 21.80
N LEU A 68 -11.51 7.86 20.98
CA LEU A 68 -11.41 7.71 19.53
C LEU A 68 -11.19 9.06 18.84
N ALA A 69 -11.64 10.17 19.47
CA ALA A 69 -11.42 11.53 19.04
C ALA A 69 -10.92 12.38 20.23
N GLU A 70 -10.33 13.53 19.94
CA GLU A 70 -9.84 14.52 20.90
C GLU A 70 -10.62 15.85 20.77
N ASP A 71 -10.52 16.70 21.80
CA ASP A 71 -11.15 18.03 21.81
C ASP A 71 -10.75 18.87 20.59
N TYR A 72 -9.51 18.72 20.13
CA TYR A 72 -9.01 19.39 18.92
C TYR A 72 -9.84 19.00 17.67
N ASP A 73 -10.23 17.74 17.53
CA ASP A 73 -11.04 17.28 16.40
C ASP A 73 -12.45 17.86 16.47
N PHE A 74 -13.03 17.94 17.67
CA PHE A 74 -14.36 18.50 17.87
C PHE A 74 -14.41 20.00 17.53
N VAL A 75 -13.39 20.75 17.95
CA VAL A 75 -13.24 22.18 17.62
C VAL A 75 -13.08 22.38 16.11
N ASN A 76 -12.42 21.46 15.42
CA ASN A 76 -12.17 21.53 13.98
C ASN A 76 -13.11 20.63 13.15
N ARG A 77 -14.26 20.23 13.69
CA ARG A 77 -15.13 19.18 13.12
C ARG A 77 -15.60 19.46 11.68
N GLU A 78 -15.79 20.74 11.34
CA GLU A 78 -16.26 21.17 10.02
C GLU A 78 -15.14 21.23 8.97
N LYS A 79 -13.87 21.15 9.38
CA LYS A 79 -12.72 21.14 8.47
C LYS A 79 -12.49 19.75 7.88
N PRO A 80 -11.93 19.68 6.65
CA PRO A 80 -11.43 18.43 6.10
C PRO A 80 -10.52 17.69 7.07
N ILE A 81 -10.74 16.39 7.25
CA ILE A 81 -9.89 15.59 8.12
C ILE A 81 -8.52 15.36 7.49
N GLU A 82 -7.46 15.58 8.27
CA GLU A 82 -6.11 15.26 7.86
C GLU A 82 -5.82 13.76 7.98
N ARG A 83 -4.96 13.24 7.11
CA ARG A 83 -4.59 11.81 7.10
C ARG A 83 -3.98 11.33 8.41
N ARG A 84 -3.22 12.17 9.13
CA ARG A 84 -2.74 11.84 10.49
C ARG A 84 -3.85 11.70 11.52
N GLN A 85 -4.91 12.51 11.43
CA GLN A 85 -6.05 12.44 12.34
C GLN A 85 -6.81 11.14 12.08
N ALA A 86 -7.11 10.85 10.81
CA ALA A 86 -7.73 9.59 10.41
C ALA A 86 -6.89 8.37 10.85
N ALA A 87 -5.56 8.41 10.66
CA ALA A 87 -4.67 7.35 11.12
C ALA A 87 -4.75 7.12 12.64
N ARG A 88 -4.77 8.20 13.43
CA ARG A 88 -4.93 8.11 14.89
C ARG A 88 -6.27 7.49 15.27
N MET A 89 -7.37 8.05 14.77
CA MET A 89 -8.73 7.60 15.07
C MET A 89 -8.95 6.14 14.71
N VAL A 90 -8.47 5.72 13.53
CA VAL A 90 -8.55 4.33 13.06
C VAL A 90 -7.72 3.40 13.93
N HIS A 91 -6.47 3.77 14.24
CA HIS A 91 -5.60 2.98 15.11
C HIS A 91 -6.18 2.80 16.53
N ASP A 92 -6.71 3.87 17.12
CA ASP A 92 -7.34 3.78 18.44
C ASP A 92 -8.64 2.97 18.38
N THR A 93 -9.43 3.09 17.32
CA THR A 93 -10.63 2.25 17.13
C THR A 93 -10.28 0.76 17.05
N LEU A 94 -9.23 0.40 16.30
CA LEU A 94 -8.73 -0.97 16.23
C LEU A 94 -8.36 -1.50 17.61
N ARG A 95 -7.64 -0.71 18.42
CA ARG A 95 -7.15 -1.11 19.74
C ARG A 95 -8.26 -1.15 20.80
N ILE A 96 -9.15 -0.15 20.80
CA ILE A 96 -10.12 0.08 21.86
C ILE A 96 -11.41 -0.71 21.61
N GLU A 97 -12.00 -0.57 20.43
CA GLU A 97 -13.30 -1.17 20.12
C GLU A 97 -13.13 -2.57 19.52
N ARG A 98 -12.10 -2.80 18.71
CA ARG A 98 -11.87 -4.10 18.05
C ARG A 98 -10.84 -5.00 18.75
N LYS A 99 -10.18 -4.50 19.80
CA LYS A 99 -9.15 -5.21 20.60
C LYS A 99 -8.00 -5.78 19.76
N GLU A 100 -7.72 -5.17 18.61
CA GLU A 100 -6.62 -5.57 17.74
C GLU A 100 -5.29 -5.07 18.34
N LYS A 101 -4.29 -5.94 18.42
CA LYS A 101 -2.96 -5.60 18.93
C LYS A 101 -2.14 -4.85 17.88
N ASN A 102 -1.19 -4.06 18.37
CA ASN A 102 -0.18 -3.43 17.53
C ASN A 102 0.74 -4.48 16.92
N GLU A 103 1.20 -4.23 15.71
CA GLU A 103 2.33 -4.94 15.13
C GLU A 103 3.63 -4.51 15.83
N ASP A 104 4.41 -5.48 16.27
CA ASP A 104 5.74 -5.23 16.86
C ASP A 104 6.74 -4.79 15.78
N ASP A 105 6.65 -5.38 14.58
CA ASP A 105 7.46 -5.00 13.43
C ASP A 105 6.70 -4.05 12.50
N TRP A 106 7.08 -2.77 12.56
CA TRP A 106 6.60 -1.75 11.64
C TRP A 106 7.71 -1.20 10.73
N ALA A 107 8.81 -1.94 10.55
CA ALA A 107 9.98 -1.46 9.80
C ALA A 107 9.65 -0.99 8.37
N ALA A 108 8.63 -1.57 7.73
CA ALA A 108 8.16 -1.14 6.42
C ALA A 108 7.67 0.31 6.39
N ALA A 109 7.20 0.88 7.49
CA ALA A 109 6.78 2.28 7.56
C ALA A 109 7.98 3.25 7.54
N LYS A 110 9.18 2.79 7.89
CA LYS A 110 10.41 3.64 7.86
C LYS A 110 10.75 4.16 6.46
N LYS A 111 10.20 3.56 5.39
CA LYS A 111 10.35 4.05 4.01
C LYS A 111 9.53 5.31 3.71
N LEU A 112 8.58 5.67 4.57
CA LEU A 112 7.78 6.88 4.43
C LEU A 112 8.63 8.09 4.83
N THR A 113 8.95 8.93 3.85
CA THR A 113 9.90 10.05 4.00
C THR A 113 9.36 11.14 4.93
N ASP A 114 8.05 11.26 5.07
CA ASP A 114 7.35 12.25 5.88
C ASP A 114 6.84 11.69 7.21
N LEU A 115 7.09 10.43 7.54
CA LEU A 115 6.62 9.78 8.78
C LEU A 115 6.99 10.57 10.04
N TYR A 116 8.21 11.10 10.08
CA TYR A 116 8.75 11.81 11.23
C TYR A 116 8.46 13.32 11.24
N SER A 117 7.73 13.84 10.24
CA SER A 117 7.26 15.23 10.24
C SER A 117 6.36 15.54 11.46
N CYS A 118 5.67 14.51 11.98
CA CYS A 118 4.92 14.54 13.22
C CYS A 118 5.38 13.42 14.15
N ARG A 119 6.18 13.74 15.19
CA ARG A 119 6.75 12.74 16.11
C ARG A 119 5.69 11.95 16.88
N THR A 120 4.61 12.61 17.30
CA THR A 120 3.50 11.97 18.03
C THR A 120 2.62 11.09 17.14
N CYS A 121 2.67 11.29 15.82
CA CYS A 121 1.84 10.53 14.87
C CYS A 121 2.50 9.21 14.42
N VAL A 122 3.80 9.05 14.64
CA VAL A 122 4.61 7.95 14.07
C VAL A 122 3.98 6.58 14.33
N GLN A 123 3.56 6.31 15.58
CA GLN A 123 2.99 5.01 15.94
C GLN A 123 1.67 4.75 15.20
N HIS A 124 0.72 5.70 15.22
CA HIS A 124 -0.57 5.52 14.57
C HIS A 124 -0.44 5.33 13.06
N ILE A 125 0.36 6.18 12.41
CA ILE A 125 0.63 6.09 10.97
C ILE A 125 1.28 4.75 10.64
N SER A 126 2.30 4.34 11.41
CA SER A 126 3.00 3.08 11.18
C SER A 126 2.05 1.90 11.26
N GLN A 127 1.18 1.86 12.28
CA GLN A 127 0.24 0.75 12.50
C GLN A 127 -0.79 0.62 11.37
N VAL A 128 -1.47 1.71 11.00
CA VAL A 128 -2.47 1.65 9.93
C VAL A 128 -1.84 1.38 8.56
N TYR A 129 -0.59 1.80 8.38
CA TYR A 129 0.18 1.55 7.17
C TYR A 129 0.62 0.09 7.04
N VAL A 130 1.25 -0.48 8.08
CA VAL A 130 1.71 -1.88 8.03
C VAL A 130 0.57 -2.88 8.05
N LYS A 131 -0.55 -2.54 8.71
CA LYS A 131 -1.78 -3.32 8.63
C LYS A 131 -2.49 -3.16 7.29
N GLY A 132 -2.05 -2.27 6.42
CA GLY A 132 -2.59 -2.14 5.07
C GLY A 132 -3.95 -1.46 4.98
N ILE A 133 -4.23 -0.57 5.93
CA ILE A 133 -5.51 0.11 6.05
C ILE A 133 -5.46 1.44 5.32
N ILE A 134 -4.43 2.25 5.58
CA ILE A 134 -4.21 3.54 4.90
C ILE A 134 -2.97 3.46 4.02
N ASP A 135 -3.17 3.55 2.70
CA ASP A 135 -2.09 3.62 1.73
C ASP A 135 -1.50 5.04 1.68
N PRO A 136 -0.18 5.21 1.44
CA PRO A 136 0.43 6.51 1.22
C PRO A 136 0.02 7.05 -0.15
N VAL A 137 0.05 8.37 -0.33
CA VAL A 137 -0.34 9.01 -1.61
C VAL A 137 0.70 8.79 -2.72
N LYS A 138 1.96 8.53 -2.33
CA LYS A 138 3.04 8.09 -3.23
C LYS A 138 3.80 6.94 -2.57
N PRO A 139 4.60 6.14 -3.29
CA PRO A 139 5.26 4.94 -2.74
C PRO A 139 6.01 5.15 -1.41
N THR A 140 6.58 6.33 -1.22
CA THR A 140 7.35 6.71 -0.02
C THR A 140 6.81 7.96 0.68
N HIS A 141 5.62 8.46 0.36
CA HIS A 141 5.10 9.71 0.95
C HIS A 141 3.66 9.52 1.43
N PHE A 142 3.45 9.58 2.75
CA PHE A 142 2.16 9.34 3.37
C PHE A 142 1.20 10.51 3.21
N ASP A 143 1.71 11.74 3.11
CA ASP A 143 0.98 13.01 3.16
C ASP A 143 0.30 13.22 4.52
N VAL A 144 1.12 13.34 5.56
CA VAL A 144 0.69 13.43 6.98
C VAL A 144 -0.44 14.43 7.23
N THR A 145 -0.38 15.62 6.62
CA THR A 145 -1.35 16.71 6.83
C THR A 145 -2.36 16.86 5.69
N GLY A 146 -2.28 16.02 4.66
CA GLY A 146 -3.17 16.09 3.50
C GLY A 146 -4.61 15.71 3.86
N PRO A 147 -5.61 16.27 3.16
CA PRO A 147 -7.01 15.98 3.41
C PRO A 147 -7.49 14.71 2.70
N LEU A 148 -8.36 13.94 3.35
CA LEU A 148 -9.03 12.79 2.73
C LEU A 148 -10.28 13.19 1.93
N THR A 149 -10.54 12.46 0.86
CA THR A 149 -11.82 12.45 0.14
C THR A 149 -12.82 11.50 0.79
N HIS A 150 -14.11 11.61 0.45
CA HIS A 150 -15.13 10.63 0.84
C HIS A 150 -14.76 9.22 0.38
N ALA A 151 -14.26 9.07 -0.84
CA ALA A 151 -13.88 7.78 -1.39
C ALA A 151 -12.72 7.13 -0.62
N GLU A 152 -11.67 7.89 -0.32
CA GLU A 152 -10.54 7.39 0.48
C GLU A 152 -10.99 7.01 1.90
N ALA A 153 -11.80 7.84 2.56
CA ALA A 153 -12.31 7.55 3.89
C ALA A 153 -13.16 6.27 3.92
N ALA A 154 -13.98 6.04 2.91
CA ALA A 154 -14.76 4.81 2.79
C ALA A 154 -13.85 3.56 2.66
N VAL A 155 -12.81 3.60 1.83
CA VAL A 155 -11.84 2.51 1.70
C VAL A 155 -11.15 2.23 3.04
N ILE A 156 -10.73 3.28 3.75
CA ILE A 156 -10.09 3.17 5.06
C ILE A 156 -11.01 2.45 6.05
N LEU A 157 -12.29 2.84 6.13
CA LEU A 157 -13.26 2.21 7.03
C LEU A 157 -13.56 0.77 6.64
N LEU A 158 -13.71 0.47 5.35
CA LEU A 158 -13.92 -0.90 4.90
C LEU A 158 -12.73 -1.79 5.29
N ARG A 159 -11.49 -1.32 5.08
CA ARG A 159 -10.27 -2.05 5.46
C ARG A 159 -10.10 -2.18 6.97
N MET A 160 -10.57 -1.19 7.74
CA MET A 160 -10.58 -1.27 9.20
C MET A 160 -11.50 -2.41 9.67
N ILE A 161 -12.71 -2.52 9.11
CA ILE A 161 -13.72 -3.49 9.55
C ILE A 161 -13.63 -4.88 8.89
N ASP A 162 -12.98 -4.98 7.74
CA ASP A 162 -12.80 -6.21 6.96
C ASP A 162 -11.31 -6.42 6.66
N THR A 163 -10.69 -7.32 7.43
CA THR A 163 -9.26 -7.64 7.30
C THR A 163 -8.90 -8.23 5.95
N THR A 164 -9.85 -8.85 5.24
CA THR A 164 -9.60 -9.44 3.90
C THR A 164 -9.43 -8.39 2.81
N LYS A 165 -9.81 -7.13 3.08
CA LYS A 165 -9.68 -6.00 2.16
C LYS A 165 -8.39 -5.19 2.38
N ARG A 166 -7.65 -5.49 3.46
CA ARG A 166 -6.40 -4.80 3.80
C ARG A 166 -5.29 -5.15 2.81
N ASN A 167 -4.34 -4.23 2.65
CA ASN A 167 -3.12 -4.40 1.86
C ASN A 167 -1.87 -4.41 2.77
N PRO A 168 -1.68 -5.44 3.63
CA PRO A 168 -0.69 -5.40 4.69
C PRO A 168 0.74 -5.31 4.15
N ARG A 169 1.54 -4.47 4.80
CA ARG A 169 2.94 -4.17 4.47
C ARG A 169 3.86 -4.69 5.55
N MET A 170 3.58 -5.89 6.06
CA MET A 170 4.52 -6.58 6.93
C MET A 170 5.80 -6.85 6.14
N LYS A 171 6.91 -7.12 6.85
CA LYS A 171 7.96 -7.96 6.29
C LYS A 171 7.23 -9.20 5.76
N ARG A 172 7.05 -9.33 4.44
CA ARG A 172 6.80 -10.65 3.89
C ARG A 172 8.05 -11.43 4.29
N GLU A 173 7.86 -12.47 5.10
CA GLU A 173 8.84 -13.56 5.18
C GLU A 173 9.35 -13.77 3.76
N ASN A 174 10.68 -13.66 3.58
CA ASN A 174 11.40 -13.77 2.32
C ASN A 174 10.47 -14.07 1.15
N THR A 175 10.12 -13.06 0.34
CA THR A 175 9.90 -13.37 -1.07
C THR A 175 11.16 -14.12 -1.47
N ILE A 176 11.10 -15.45 -1.58
CA ILE A 176 12.28 -16.27 -1.86
C ILE A 176 12.64 -15.95 -3.29
N VAL A 177 13.44 -14.90 -3.45
CA VAL A 177 14.09 -14.59 -4.70
C VAL A 177 15.12 -15.68 -4.87
N ASN A 178 14.84 -16.59 -5.79
CA ASN A 178 15.73 -17.70 -6.08
C ASN A 178 17.00 -17.15 -6.73
N ALA A 179 18.09 -17.13 -5.98
CA ALA A 179 19.41 -16.78 -6.49
C ALA A 179 19.99 -17.99 -7.22
N LEU A 180 20.21 -17.85 -8.53
CA LEU A 180 20.84 -18.84 -9.38
C LEU A 180 22.35 -18.63 -9.38
N THR A 181 23.09 -19.72 -9.39
CA THR A 181 24.50 -19.69 -9.81
C THR A 181 24.59 -19.40 -11.31
N PRO A 182 25.74 -18.96 -11.83
CA PRO A 182 25.93 -18.78 -13.27
C PRO A 182 25.55 -20.03 -14.07
N ASP A 183 25.98 -21.23 -13.62
CA ASP A 183 25.67 -22.50 -14.30
C ASP A 183 24.17 -22.82 -14.31
N GLN A 184 23.46 -22.51 -13.21
CA GLN A 184 22.00 -22.67 -13.14
C GLN A 184 21.27 -21.68 -14.06
N ALA A 185 21.77 -20.45 -14.16
CA ALA A 185 21.21 -19.46 -15.08
C ALA A 185 21.44 -19.88 -16.54
N THR A 186 22.63 -20.38 -16.90
CA THR A 186 22.92 -20.93 -18.22
C THR A 186 21.96 -22.07 -18.56
N ALA A 187 21.76 -23.04 -17.65
CA ALA A 187 20.82 -24.14 -17.86
C ALA A 187 19.38 -23.64 -18.08
N LEU A 188 18.95 -22.63 -17.32
CA LEU A 188 17.63 -22.01 -17.47
C LEU A 188 17.45 -21.34 -18.84
N PHE A 189 18.47 -20.63 -19.35
CA PHE A 189 18.43 -20.02 -20.68
C PHE A 189 18.48 -21.07 -21.81
N GLU A 190 19.12 -22.21 -21.57
CA GLU A 190 19.14 -23.33 -22.51
C GLU A 190 17.75 -23.99 -22.63
N GLU A 191 17.10 -24.24 -21.49
CA GLU A 191 15.77 -24.86 -21.40
C GLU A 191 14.65 -23.92 -21.86
N HIS A 192 14.70 -22.65 -21.45
CA HIS A 192 13.65 -21.66 -21.70
C HIS A 192 14.11 -20.57 -22.67
N LYS A 193 13.92 -20.79 -23.97
CA LYS A 193 14.34 -19.84 -25.03
C LYS A 193 13.70 -18.45 -24.95
N LYS A 194 12.62 -18.27 -24.18
CA LYS A 194 11.96 -16.98 -23.95
C LYS A 194 12.48 -16.25 -22.70
N ALA A 195 13.32 -16.88 -21.89
CA ALA A 195 13.83 -16.28 -20.67
C ALA A 195 14.63 -15.00 -20.98
N GLN A 196 14.48 -13.99 -20.11
CA GLN A 196 15.08 -12.68 -20.28
C GLN A 196 16.11 -12.42 -19.19
N LEU A 197 17.30 -11.96 -19.58
CA LEU A 197 18.33 -11.46 -18.67
C LEU A 197 18.18 -9.94 -18.56
N LEU A 198 17.89 -9.43 -17.37
CA LEU A 198 17.64 -8.01 -17.14
C LEU A 198 18.77 -7.37 -16.33
N ASP A 199 19.32 -6.30 -16.86
CA ASP A 199 20.27 -5.43 -16.15
C ASP A 199 19.51 -4.29 -15.48
N VAL A 200 19.51 -4.29 -14.14
CA VAL A 200 18.78 -3.29 -13.35
C VAL A 200 19.64 -2.13 -12.83
N ARG A 201 20.84 -1.99 -13.39
CA ARG A 201 21.69 -0.80 -13.18
C ARG A 201 21.15 0.40 -13.96
N SER A 202 21.79 1.56 -13.77
CA SER A 202 21.40 2.76 -14.52
C SER A 202 21.64 2.57 -16.02
N GLN A 203 20.98 3.39 -16.82
CA GLN A 203 21.14 3.35 -18.28
C GLN A 203 22.59 3.63 -18.70
N GLU A 204 23.28 4.50 -17.97
CA GLU A 204 24.68 4.85 -18.17
C GLU A 204 25.58 3.65 -17.86
N GLU A 205 25.38 2.99 -16.71
CA GLU A 205 26.14 1.78 -16.32
C GLU A 205 26.01 0.66 -17.37
N TYR A 206 24.81 0.50 -17.96
CA TYR A 206 24.56 -0.47 -19.02
C TYR A 206 25.28 -0.12 -20.32
N GLN A 207 25.28 1.16 -20.71
CA GLN A 207 25.95 1.64 -21.93
C GLN A 207 27.47 1.52 -21.86
N GLU A 208 28.05 1.71 -20.67
CA GLU A 208 29.49 1.52 -20.45
C GLU A 208 29.91 0.05 -20.65
N SER A 209 29.15 -0.89 -20.08
CA SER A 209 29.33 -2.33 -20.29
C SER A 209 28.13 -3.11 -19.73
N HIS A 210 27.80 -4.26 -20.31
CA HIS A 210 26.73 -5.15 -19.84
C HIS A 210 26.99 -6.60 -20.27
N LEU A 211 26.24 -7.54 -19.69
CA LEU A 211 26.29 -8.94 -20.11
C LEU A 211 25.66 -9.11 -21.50
N PRO A 212 26.23 -9.94 -22.39
CA PRO A 212 25.64 -10.22 -23.69
C PRO A 212 24.18 -10.67 -23.57
N ASN A 213 23.35 -10.28 -24.54
CA ASN A 213 21.92 -10.63 -24.60
C ASN A 213 21.06 -10.13 -23.43
N SER A 214 21.62 -9.32 -22.52
CA SER A 214 20.84 -8.66 -21.47
C SER A 214 20.05 -7.47 -22.02
N VAL A 215 18.89 -7.21 -21.43
CA VAL A 215 18.05 -6.04 -21.71
C VAL A 215 18.20 -5.04 -20.58
N SER A 216 18.41 -3.77 -20.92
CA SER A 216 18.42 -2.70 -19.93
C SER A 216 17.01 -2.50 -19.37
N ALA A 217 16.88 -2.67 -18.06
CA ALA A 217 15.65 -2.42 -17.34
C ALA A 217 16.04 -1.80 -15.97
N PRO A 218 16.37 -0.51 -15.90
CA PRO A 218 16.78 0.12 -14.65
C PRO A 218 15.74 -0.06 -13.54
N LEU A 219 16.18 -0.21 -12.29
CA LEU A 219 15.31 -0.46 -11.13
C LEU A 219 14.14 0.55 -11.05
N GLU A 220 14.39 1.81 -11.40
CA GLU A 220 13.41 2.90 -11.36
C GLU A 220 12.28 2.73 -12.39
N THR A 221 12.50 1.92 -13.44
CA THR A 221 11.55 1.64 -14.53
C THR A 221 10.77 0.34 -14.34
N MET A 222 11.03 -0.43 -13.28
CA MET A 222 10.42 -1.75 -13.05
C MET A 222 8.90 -1.76 -13.11
N SER A 223 8.25 -0.68 -12.66
CA SER A 223 6.79 -0.54 -12.69
C SER A 223 6.20 -0.46 -14.10
N GLN A 224 7.03 -0.13 -15.10
CA GLN A 224 6.65 -0.01 -16.50
C GLN A 224 7.00 -1.26 -17.31
N LEU A 225 7.59 -2.28 -16.68
CA LEU A 225 7.98 -3.51 -17.36
C LEU A 225 6.74 -4.22 -17.90
N ASN A 226 6.68 -4.37 -19.22
CA ASN A 226 5.55 -4.96 -19.93
C ASN A 226 5.97 -6.29 -20.61
N LEU A 227 6.25 -7.30 -19.78
CA LEU A 227 6.52 -8.67 -20.21
C LEU A 227 5.38 -9.60 -19.76
N GLU A 228 5.20 -10.74 -20.43
CA GLU A 228 4.25 -11.77 -20.00
C GLU A 228 4.65 -12.27 -18.60
N LYS A 229 3.68 -12.43 -17.70
CA LYS A 229 3.92 -12.73 -16.26
C LYS A 229 4.58 -14.09 -16.04
N GLU A 230 4.39 -14.99 -16.99
CA GLU A 230 4.94 -16.35 -17.06
C GLU A 230 6.35 -16.38 -17.66
N THR A 231 6.87 -15.28 -18.22
CA THR A 231 8.22 -15.24 -18.77
C THR A 231 9.25 -15.38 -17.64
N PRO A 232 10.20 -16.33 -17.71
CA PRO A 232 11.30 -16.39 -16.74
C PRO A 232 12.21 -15.16 -16.85
N LEU A 233 12.37 -14.44 -15.74
CA LEU A 233 13.19 -13.25 -15.64
C LEU A 233 14.38 -13.52 -14.73
N VAL A 234 15.59 -13.27 -15.22
CA VAL A 234 16.83 -13.37 -14.45
C VAL A 234 17.42 -11.96 -14.33
N LEU A 235 17.56 -11.47 -13.11
CA LEU A 235 17.96 -10.08 -12.85
C LEU A 235 19.39 -10.02 -12.29
N TYR A 236 20.16 -9.03 -12.73
CA TYR A 236 21.48 -8.76 -12.19
C TYR A 236 21.75 -7.26 -12.03
N CYS A 237 22.74 -6.96 -11.21
CA CYS A 237 23.33 -5.63 -11.11
C CYS A 237 24.81 -5.72 -10.73
N GLN A 238 25.40 -4.63 -10.24
CA GLN A 238 26.83 -4.60 -9.89
C GLN A 238 27.17 -5.51 -8.70
N LYS A 239 26.35 -5.48 -7.63
CA LYS A 239 26.63 -6.14 -6.33
C LYS A 239 25.46 -6.98 -5.79
N GLY A 240 24.40 -7.19 -6.57
CA GLY A 240 23.21 -7.97 -6.18
C GLY A 240 22.11 -7.20 -5.44
N PHE A 241 22.39 -6.02 -4.88
CA PHE A 241 21.38 -5.26 -4.11
C PHE A 241 20.20 -4.77 -4.96
N LYS A 242 20.47 -4.07 -6.09
CA LYS A 242 19.40 -3.55 -6.97
C LYS A 242 18.57 -4.68 -7.59
N SER A 243 19.19 -5.80 -7.96
CA SER A 243 18.50 -6.95 -8.58
C SER A 243 17.59 -7.67 -7.59
N GLN A 244 17.98 -7.75 -6.32
CA GLN A 244 17.10 -8.25 -5.26
C GLN A 244 15.84 -7.39 -5.11
N LEU A 245 15.99 -6.06 -5.03
CA LEU A 245 14.85 -5.13 -4.94
C LEU A 245 13.95 -5.20 -6.18
N ALA A 246 14.53 -5.25 -7.37
CA ALA A 246 13.78 -5.38 -8.61
C ALA A 246 12.99 -6.70 -8.66
N ALA A 247 13.61 -7.80 -8.23
CA ALA A 247 12.95 -9.11 -8.20
C ALA A 247 11.74 -9.12 -7.26
N GLU A 248 11.87 -8.50 -6.07
CA GLU A 248 10.76 -8.34 -5.12
C GLU A 248 9.60 -7.54 -5.74
N LEU A 249 9.90 -6.41 -6.41
CA LEU A 249 8.88 -5.60 -7.10
C LEU A 249 8.15 -6.37 -8.20
N LEU A 250 8.86 -7.20 -8.97
CA LEU A 250 8.27 -8.00 -10.04
C LEU A 250 7.39 -9.13 -9.49
N ILE A 251 7.83 -9.81 -8.43
CA ILE A 251 7.02 -10.84 -7.78
C ILE A 251 5.75 -10.20 -7.19
N GLU A 252 5.86 -9.03 -6.57
CA GLU A 252 4.70 -8.26 -6.11
C GLU A 252 3.76 -7.84 -7.25
N ALA A 253 4.31 -7.53 -8.42
CA ALA A 253 3.56 -7.21 -9.64
C ALA A 253 3.00 -8.46 -10.36
N GLY A 254 3.13 -9.65 -9.77
CA GLY A 254 2.52 -10.90 -10.26
C GLY A 254 3.35 -11.68 -11.27
N TYR A 255 4.65 -11.40 -11.43
CA TYR A 255 5.54 -12.22 -12.26
C TYR A 255 5.86 -13.54 -11.54
N LEU A 256 5.74 -14.67 -12.25
CA LEU A 256 5.73 -16.00 -11.66
C LEU A 256 7.13 -16.62 -11.49
N HIS A 257 8.05 -16.26 -12.38
CA HIS A 257 9.37 -16.89 -12.49
C HIS A 257 10.46 -15.82 -12.47
N VAL A 258 10.84 -15.38 -11.27
CA VAL A 258 11.80 -14.29 -11.07
C VAL A 258 13.00 -14.79 -10.28
N TYR A 259 14.19 -14.60 -10.83
CA TYR A 259 15.45 -15.08 -10.32
C TYR A 259 16.49 -13.96 -10.26
N THR A 260 17.51 -14.11 -9.43
CA THR A 260 18.69 -13.24 -9.45
C THR A 260 19.95 -14.05 -9.71
N ILE A 261 20.99 -13.39 -10.21
CA ILE A 261 22.36 -13.94 -10.24
C ILE A 261 23.29 -13.04 -9.41
N PRO A 262 24.45 -13.56 -8.95
CA PRO A 262 25.47 -12.76 -8.28
C PRO A 262 25.85 -11.50 -9.07
N GLY A 263 26.27 -10.44 -8.38
CA GLY A 263 26.68 -9.21 -9.05
C GLY A 263 27.85 -9.43 -10.01
N ILE A 264 27.87 -8.71 -11.13
CA ILE A 264 28.94 -8.80 -12.14
C ILE A 264 30.31 -8.29 -11.62
N GLY A 265 30.32 -7.55 -10.52
CA GLY A 265 31.57 -7.20 -9.82
C GLY A 265 32.12 -8.33 -8.94
N THR A 266 31.40 -9.44 -8.80
CA THR A 266 31.71 -10.55 -7.88
C THR A 266 32.00 -11.85 -8.62
N PHE A 267 31.48 -12.02 -9.85
CA PHE A 267 31.65 -13.22 -10.65
C PHE A 267 31.95 -12.90 -12.11
N ASP A 268 32.79 -13.71 -12.76
CA ASP A 268 33.12 -13.59 -14.18
C ASP A 268 32.13 -14.42 -15.01
N TYR A 269 31.38 -13.75 -15.87
CA TYR A 269 30.24 -14.29 -16.60
C TYR A 269 30.54 -14.63 -18.07
N LYS A 270 31.80 -14.89 -18.43
CA LYS A 270 32.26 -15.22 -19.80
C LYS A 270 31.50 -16.34 -20.53
N ARG A 271 30.65 -17.10 -19.85
CA ARG A 271 29.88 -18.24 -20.40
C ARG A 271 28.36 -18.03 -20.44
N LEU A 272 27.89 -16.84 -20.06
CA LEU A 272 26.48 -16.44 -20.11
C LEU A 272 26.18 -15.63 -21.38
#